data_AF-A0A5E9ASG7-F1
#
_entry.id   AF-A0A5E9ASG7-F1
#
_cell.length_a   1.000
_cell.length_b   1.000
_cell.length_c   1.000
_cell.angle_alpha   90.00
_cell.angle_beta   90.00
_cell.angle_gamma   90.00
#
_symmetry.space_group_name_H-M   'P 1'
#
loop_
_entity.id
_entity.type
_entity.pdbx_description
1 polymer ?
#
loop_
_entity_poly.entity_id
_entity_poly.type
_entity_poly.pdbx_seq_one_letter_code
_entity_poly.pdbx_strand_id
1 'polypeptide(L)'
;SWTTPQAVTEFPKNGPFADLSPPSEVTVSRQVLAEPTPDIVERTWATLADGTPLVTGMKKDKGTLVLFHVTPEATWSNLPISGTFVEMLRRVVQLSRNQGAAIANAEATAASLAPYRMIGADGMLTPPSSDARPLVPGAGPLPVTLENPPGLYGSETGVFAHNLLEASSTFAPLARPQVSLPVTAIPYAFDESENLKGPLVAVALLLMALDTLAVFWMGGLLARRPRRAAVATTAAVLVVLGGLFGHADLARADDLKPGDTQAIDDISKTRIAYVITGEPGVDSISRAGLEGLTRFLIEKTALEPGPPAGVDIAKDELSFFPLIYWPIDASAPMPSQAAIARIDAYMQQGGTVLFDTRDQFSNGIGAGSASPATERLRDILANLNVPPLEPVPSDHVLTKSFFILPEFPGRFSGSPLWVEASLDASNTENRPVRTGDGVSPIMITANDFAGAWAVDGNGDPMLPTVPPDPMQRVYALRAGVNIMMYMLTGNYKSDQVHVPVLLERLGQ
;
A
#
# COMPACT_ATOMS: atom_id res chain seq x y z
N SER A 1 6.17 20.07 9.62
CA SER A 1 7.11 20.82 8.75
C SER A 1 7.94 21.69 9.64
N TRP A 2 9.27 21.60 9.58
CA TRP A 2 10.15 22.47 10.35
C TRP A 2 10.63 23.63 9.48
N THR A 3 10.99 24.76 10.12
CA THR A 3 11.68 25.88 9.47
C THR A 3 13.16 25.59 9.24
N THR A 4 13.73 24.63 9.98
CA THR A 4 15.10 24.13 9.83
C THR A 4 15.03 22.59 9.73
N PRO A 5 15.57 21.98 8.66
CA PRO A 5 15.59 20.53 8.51
C PRO A 5 16.29 19.86 9.69
N GLN A 6 15.71 18.76 10.17
CA GLN A 6 16.23 18.00 11.30
C GLN A 6 17.22 16.94 10.81
N ALA A 7 18.33 16.78 11.52
CA ALA A 7 19.29 15.72 11.28
C ALA A 7 18.85 14.42 11.98
N VAL A 8 19.32 13.29 11.46
CA VAL A 8 19.16 11.98 12.11
C VAL A 8 20.17 11.86 13.24
N THR A 9 19.73 11.42 14.41
CA THR A 9 20.60 11.21 15.58
C THR A 9 21.14 9.79 15.65
N GLU A 10 21.95 9.50 16.67
CA GLU A 10 22.45 8.16 16.94
C GLU A 10 21.31 7.14 17.02
N PHE A 11 21.51 5.99 16.37
CA PHE A 11 20.53 4.90 16.44
C PHE A 11 20.51 4.28 17.85
N PRO A 12 19.32 4.00 18.40
CA PRO A 12 19.20 3.35 19.70
C PRO A 12 19.92 1.99 19.74
N LYS A 13 20.67 1.72 20.81
CA LYS A 13 21.45 0.48 20.98
C LYS A 13 20.61 -0.80 21.02
N ASN A 14 19.32 -0.68 21.28
CA ASN A 14 18.34 -1.76 21.36
C ASN A 14 17.53 -1.94 20.07
N GLY A 15 17.85 -1.23 18.99
CA GLY A 15 17.15 -1.30 17.70
C GLY A 15 17.91 -2.07 16.62
N PRO A 16 17.25 -2.38 15.49
CA PRO A 16 17.86 -3.11 14.37
C PRO A 16 18.91 -2.31 13.59
N PHE A 17 19.04 -1.02 13.85
CA PHE A 17 20.01 -0.12 13.22
C PHE A 17 21.18 0.24 14.17
N ALA A 18 21.30 -0.43 15.32
CA ALA A 18 22.25 -0.09 16.37
C ALA A 18 23.73 -0.13 15.93
N ASP A 19 24.04 -0.86 14.86
CA ASP A 19 25.39 -1.02 14.31
C ASP A 19 25.67 -0.12 13.10
N LEU A 20 24.68 0.65 12.66
CA LEU A 20 24.85 1.63 11.58
C LEU A 20 25.46 2.92 12.13
N SER A 21 26.37 3.51 11.36
CA SER A 21 26.85 4.86 11.63
C SER A 21 25.72 5.86 11.36
N PRO A 22 25.47 6.83 12.26
CA PRO A 22 24.46 7.85 12.05
C PRO A 22 24.82 8.71 10.82
N PRO A 23 23.89 8.92 9.87
CA PRO A 23 24.19 9.67 8.67
C PRO A 23 24.27 11.17 8.97
N SER A 24 25.41 11.78 8.63
CA SER A 24 25.62 13.23 8.76
C SER A 24 25.00 14.03 7.61
N GLU A 25 24.76 13.36 6.48
CA GLU A 25 24.27 13.92 5.23
C GLU A 25 22.74 13.90 5.11
N VAL A 26 22.05 13.16 5.98
CA VAL A 26 20.60 13.01 5.93
C VAL A 26 19.91 14.13 6.70
N THR A 27 18.96 14.76 6.03
CA THR A 27 18.11 15.82 6.58
C THR A 27 16.64 15.51 6.33
N VAL A 28 15.80 15.89 7.29
CA VAL A 28 14.35 15.66 7.29
C VAL A 28 13.65 17.00 7.45
N SER A 29 12.91 17.40 6.42
CA SER A 29 12.18 18.68 6.36
C SER A 29 10.71 18.51 6.74
N ARG A 30 10.14 17.31 6.53
CA ARG A 30 8.76 16.96 6.83
C ARG A 30 8.69 15.50 7.29
N GLN A 31 7.76 15.23 8.21
CA GLN A 31 7.46 13.87 8.65
C GLN A 31 5.99 13.73 8.99
N VAL A 32 5.51 12.49 8.96
CA VAL A 32 4.27 12.08 9.64
C VAL A 32 4.59 11.93 11.12
N LEU A 33 3.80 12.54 12.00
CA LEU A 33 4.01 12.39 13.44
C LEU A 33 3.28 11.14 13.93
N ALA A 34 4.00 10.27 14.63
CA ALA A 34 3.38 9.20 15.39
C ALA A 34 2.59 9.76 16.58
N GLU A 35 1.42 9.18 16.86
CA GLU A 35 0.64 9.53 18.04
C GLU A 35 1.43 9.19 19.32
N PRO A 36 1.52 10.11 20.29
CA PRO A 36 2.30 9.88 21.50
C PRO A 36 1.61 8.86 22.41
N THR A 37 2.02 7.60 22.32
CA THR A 37 1.63 6.54 23.25
C THR A 37 2.79 6.17 24.18
N PRO A 38 2.56 5.63 25.39
CA PRO A 38 3.62 5.32 26.36
C PRO A 38 4.70 4.37 25.82
N ASP A 39 4.33 3.52 24.88
CA ASP A 39 5.14 2.49 24.23
C ASP A 39 5.88 2.98 22.98
N ILE A 40 5.73 4.26 22.60
CA ILE A 40 6.39 4.82 21.41
C ILE A 40 7.92 4.77 21.51
N VAL A 41 8.47 4.93 22.71
CA VAL A 41 9.92 4.90 22.96
C VAL A 41 10.48 3.52 22.64
N GLU A 42 9.79 2.45 23.03
CA GLU A 42 10.20 1.07 22.75
C GLU A 42 10.05 0.70 21.28
N ARG A 43 9.10 1.34 20.58
CA ARG A 43 8.83 1.12 19.15
C ARG A 43 9.74 1.93 18.24
N THR A 44 10.49 2.90 18.77
CA THR A 44 11.31 3.81 17.96
C THR A 44 12.66 3.19 17.63
N TRP A 45 12.95 3.05 16.33
CA TRP A 45 14.20 2.48 15.82
C TRP A 45 15.18 3.53 15.30
N ALA A 46 14.71 4.72 14.97
CA ALA A 46 15.53 5.87 14.59
C ALA A 46 14.85 7.16 15.07
N THR A 47 15.64 8.14 15.49
CA THR A 47 15.18 9.42 16.01
C THR A 47 15.80 10.59 15.25
N LEU A 48 15.13 11.73 15.30
CA LEU A 48 15.65 13.01 14.85
C LEU A 48 16.27 13.81 16.00
N ALA A 49 17.01 14.87 15.66
CA ALA A 49 17.64 15.78 16.61
C ALA A 49 16.69 16.40 17.65
N ASP A 50 15.40 16.53 17.31
CA ASP A 50 14.36 17.03 18.21
C ASP A 50 13.70 15.93 19.08
N GLY A 51 14.17 14.69 18.98
CA GLY A 51 13.67 13.53 19.73
C GLY A 51 12.44 12.88 19.12
N THR A 52 11.93 13.36 17.99
CA THR A 52 10.79 12.72 17.32
C THR A 52 11.21 11.44 16.59
N PRO A 53 10.32 10.44 16.50
CA PRO A 53 10.64 9.17 15.86
C PRO A 53 10.64 9.28 14.34
N LEU A 54 11.77 8.91 13.71
CA LEU A 54 11.92 8.84 12.25
C LEU A 54 11.50 7.48 11.70
N VAL A 55 11.80 6.40 12.42
CA VAL A 55 11.39 5.04 12.06
C VAL A 55 10.82 4.36 13.30
N THR A 56 9.63 3.78 13.15
CA THR A 56 9.00 2.98 14.20
C THR A 56 8.72 1.58 13.69
N GLY A 57 8.94 0.58 14.54
CA GLY A 57 8.60 -0.80 14.23
C GLY A 57 7.85 -1.47 15.37
N MET A 58 6.93 -2.37 15.02
CA MET A 58 6.20 -3.19 15.98
C MET A 58 6.01 -4.61 15.46
N LYS A 59 6.01 -5.59 16.37
CA LYS A 59 5.61 -6.96 16.03
C LYS A 59 4.09 -7.03 16.02
N LYS A 60 3.52 -7.61 14.96
CA LYS A 60 2.09 -7.89 14.82
C LYS A 60 1.93 -9.34 14.40
N ASP A 61 1.35 -10.15 15.29
CA ASP A 61 1.25 -11.60 15.15
C ASP A 61 2.61 -12.26 14.84
N LYS A 62 2.74 -12.88 13.66
CA LYS A 62 3.99 -13.51 13.19
C LYS A 62 4.89 -12.56 12.39
N GLY A 63 4.42 -11.34 12.10
CA GLY A 63 5.11 -10.36 11.26
C GLY A 63 5.67 -9.17 12.03
N THR A 64 6.43 -8.35 11.32
CA THR A 64 6.97 -7.08 11.82
C THR A 64 6.49 -5.96 10.90
N LEU A 65 5.79 -4.98 11.45
CA LEU A 65 5.40 -3.77 10.74
C LEU A 65 6.49 -2.72 10.97
N VAL A 66 6.97 -2.10 9.90
CA VAL A 66 7.98 -1.03 9.94
C VAL A 66 7.42 0.16 9.19
N LEU A 67 7.42 1.32 9.84
CA LEU A 67 6.98 2.58 9.26
C LEU A 67 8.14 3.58 9.30
N PHE A 68 8.49 4.08 8.12
CA PHE A 68 9.33 5.26 7.98
C PHE A 68 8.39 6.46 7.98
N HIS A 69 8.64 7.43 8.86
CA HIS A 69 7.79 8.62 9.02
C HIS A 69 8.02 9.67 7.92
N VAL A 70 8.61 9.27 6.80
CA VAL A 70 8.91 10.09 5.62
C VAL A 70 8.40 9.39 4.37
N THR A 71 8.15 10.15 3.31
CA THR A 71 7.78 9.62 2.00
C THR A 71 8.95 8.89 1.34
N PRO A 72 8.71 7.96 0.40
CA PRO A 72 9.76 7.34 -0.41
C PRO A 72 10.42 8.32 -1.40
N GLU A 73 9.85 9.51 -1.59
CA GLU A 73 10.40 10.58 -2.41
C GLU A 73 11.36 11.50 -1.65
N ALA A 74 12.31 12.11 -2.36
CA ALA A 74 13.29 13.05 -1.80
C ALA A 74 12.71 14.43 -1.42
N THR A 75 11.39 14.60 -1.41
CA THR A 75 10.70 15.88 -1.15
C THR A 75 10.59 16.21 0.34
N TRP A 76 10.44 15.19 1.19
CA TRP A 76 10.33 15.35 2.65
C TRP A 76 11.65 15.13 3.38
N SER A 77 12.50 14.27 2.82
CA SER A 77 13.83 13.95 3.33
C SER A 77 14.69 13.42 2.18
N ASN A 78 16.00 13.66 2.22
CA ASN A 78 16.95 12.99 1.33
C ASN A 78 17.35 11.58 1.83
N LEU A 79 16.74 11.06 2.90
CA LEU A 79 16.96 9.70 3.38
C LEU A 79 16.76 8.65 2.27
N PRO A 80 15.67 8.63 1.47
CA PRO A 80 15.42 7.56 0.50
C PRO A 80 16.50 7.41 -0.59
N ILE A 81 17.27 8.47 -0.85
CA ILE A 81 18.36 8.50 -1.84
C ILE A 81 19.75 8.35 -1.20
N SER A 82 19.81 8.18 0.12
CA SER A 82 21.07 8.03 0.86
C SER A 82 21.56 6.57 0.88
N GLY A 83 22.87 6.38 1.00
CA GLY A 83 23.46 5.05 1.22
C GLY A 83 22.97 4.41 2.53
N THR A 84 22.77 5.21 3.56
CA THR A 84 22.28 4.75 4.87
C THR A 84 20.89 4.12 4.77
N PHE A 85 20.01 4.64 3.91
CA PHE A 85 18.70 4.03 3.70
C PHE A 85 18.79 2.63 3.09
N VAL A 86 19.74 2.39 2.19
CA VAL A 86 20.01 1.05 1.65
C VAL A 86 20.42 0.10 2.77
N GLU A 87 21.30 0.52 3.68
CA GLU A 87 21.70 -0.29 4.83
C GLU A 87 20.53 -0.54 5.80
N MET A 88 19.70 0.47 6.07
CA MET A 88 18.49 0.31 6.88
C MET A 88 17.53 -0.72 6.25
N LEU A 89 17.29 -0.65 4.94
CA LEU A 89 16.45 -1.63 4.24
C LEU A 89 17.04 -3.04 4.32
N ARG A 90 18.37 -3.21 4.16
CA ARG A 90 19.02 -4.52 4.34
C ARG A 90 18.78 -5.09 5.74
N ARG A 91 18.88 -4.26 6.79
CA ARG A 91 18.55 -4.69 8.16
C ARG A 91 17.10 -5.09 8.31
N VAL A 92 16.16 -4.33 7.73
CA VAL A 92 14.74 -4.69 7.73
C VAL A 92 14.50 -6.03 7.01
N VAL A 93 15.15 -6.27 5.88
CA VAL A 93 15.06 -7.55 5.15
C VAL A 93 15.65 -8.71 5.97
N GLN A 94 16.73 -8.49 6.72
CA GLN A 94 17.30 -9.48 7.64
C GLN A 94 16.36 -9.81 8.81
N LEU A 95 15.51 -8.87 9.25
CA LEU A 95 14.47 -9.14 10.25
C LEU A 95 13.35 -10.03 9.72
N SER A 96 13.17 -10.10 8.40
CA SER A 96 12.12 -10.92 7.79
C SER A 96 12.48 -12.40 7.84
N ARG A 97 11.66 -13.19 8.56
CA ARG A 97 11.79 -14.65 8.69
C ARG A 97 11.62 -15.41 7.36
N ASN A 98 11.30 -14.71 6.26
CA ASN A 98 10.95 -15.27 4.95
C ASN A 98 12.11 -15.39 3.95
N GLN A 99 13.37 -15.33 4.38
CA GLN A 99 14.50 -15.64 3.47
C GLN A 99 14.49 -17.11 3.00
N GLY A 100 13.63 -17.97 3.57
CA GLY A 100 13.33 -19.32 3.06
C GLY A 100 12.23 -19.42 2.00
N ALA A 101 11.54 -18.34 1.64
CA ALA A 101 10.48 -18.36 0.63
C ALA A 101 11.00 -18.27 -0.83
N ALA A 102 12.32 -18.17 -1.04
CA ALA A 102 12.92 -18.34 -2.37
C ALA A 102 12.67 -19.75 -2.97
N ILE A 103 12.13 -20.67 -2.18
CA ILE A 103 11.81 -22.06 -2.55
C ILE A 103 10.37 -22.22 -3.05
N ALA A 104 9.48 -21.23 -2.81
CA ALA A 104 8.05 -21.39 -3.09
C ALA A 104 7.62 -20.97 -4.52
N ASN A 105 8.47 -20.26 -5.28
CA ASN A 105 8.19 -19.92 -6.67
C ASN A 105 8.74 -21.02 -7.60
N ALA A 106 7.95 -22.07 -7.80
CA ALA A 106 8.29 -23.21 -8.66
C ALA A 106 8.41 -22.86 -10.17
N GLU A 107 8.19 -21.61 -10.57
CA GLU A 107 8.30 -21.14 -11.97
C GLU A 107 9.54 -20.29 -12.25
N ALA A 108 10.30 -19.89 -11.23
CA ALA A 108 11.62 -19.31 -11.42
C ALA A 108 12.66 -20.43 -11.32
N THR A 109 13.47 -20.63 -12.36
CA THR A 109 14.61 -21.56 -12.40
C THR A 109 15.31 -21.60 -11.03
N ALA A 110 15.25 -22.73 -10.33
CA ALA A 110 15.72 -22.86 -8.95
C ALA A 110 17.15 -22.32 -8.80
N ALA A 111 17.28 -21.13 -8.20
CA ALA A 111 18.58 -20.50 -8.03
C ALA A 111 19.39 -21.31 -7.02
N SER A 112 20.52 -21.84 -7.47
CA SER A 112 21.48 -22.56 -6.63
C SER A 112 22.07 -21.62 -5.56
N LEU A 113 21.87 -21.93 -4.28
CA LEU A 113 22.32 -21.13 -3.14
C LEU A 113 23.74 -21.55 -2.71
N ALA A 114 24.69 -20.62 -2.70
CA ALA A 114 26.07 -20.91 -2.34
C ALA A 114 26.23 -21.19 -0.82
N PRO A 115 27.17 -22.05 -0.39
CA PRO A 115 27.54 -22.21 1.02
C PRO A 115 28.02 -20.89 1.63
N TYR A 116 27.42 -20.42 2.74
CA TYR A 116 27.82 -19.17 3.40
C TYR A 116 28.44 -19.39 4.79
N ARG A 117 27.77 -20.16 5.66
CA ARG A 117 28.28 -20.58 7.00
C ARG A 117 27.82 -22.00 7.30
N MET A 118 28.63 -22.82 7.97
CA MET A 118 28.28 -24.20 8.33
C MET A 118 28.31 -24.41 9.84
N ILE A 119 27.50 -25.34 10.33
CA ILE A 119 27.54 -25.74 11.74
C ILE A 119 28.71 -26.72 11.92
N GLY A 120 29.69 -26.32 12.74
CA GLY A 120 30.81 -27.15 13.16
C GLY A 120 30.39 -28.23 14.15
N ALA A 121 31.31 -29.17 14.45
CA ALA A 121 31.05 -30.28 15.37
C ALA A 121 30.77 -29.82 16.82
N ASP A 122 31.16 -28.60 17.16
CA ASP A 122 30.92 -27.92 18.44
C ASP A 122 29.60 -27.13 18.46
N GLY A 123 28.84 -27.12 17.35
CA GLY A 123 27.60 -26.36 17.20
C GLY A 123 27.79 -24.89 16.82
N MET A 124 29.02 -24.42 16.60
CA MET A 124 29.31 -23.04 16.20
C MET A 124 29.26 -22.85 14.69
N LEU A 125 28.95 -21.63 14.23
CA LEU A 125 28.96 -21.30 12.80
C LEU A 125 30.39 -21.02 12.31
N THR A 126 30.90 -21.87 11.42
CA THR A 126 32.23 -21.77 10.79
C THR A 126 32.11 -21.42 9.31
N PRO A 127 33.21 -20.96 8.66
CA PRO A 127 33.25 -20.85 7.20
C PRO A 127 32.93 -22.21 6.50
N PRO A 128 32.46 -22.19 5.25
CA PRO A 128 32.18 -23.42 4.50
C PRO A 128 33.45 -24.25 4.29
N SER A 129 33.33 -25.59 4.38
CA SER A 129 34.40 -26.51 4.00
C SER A 129 34.54 -26.58 2.48
N SER A 130 35.68 -27.08 1.99
CA SER A 130 35.92 -27.32 0.56
C SER A 130 34.92 -28.30 -0.07
N ASP A 131 34.32 -29.16 0.76
CA ASP A 131 33.43 -30.22 0.32
C ASP A 131 31.96 -29.75 0.26
N ALA A 132 31.66 -28.57 0.82
CA ALA A 132 30.32 -28.00 0.80
C ALA A 132 29.96 -27.52 -0.62
N ARG A 133 28.89 -28.08 -1.16
CA ARG A 133 28.34 -27.73 -2.47
C ARG A 133 27.14 -26.80 -2.34
N PRO A 134 26.87 -25.99 -3.37
CA PRO A 134 25.66 -25.20 -3.43
C PRO A 134 24.39 -26.03 -3.25
N LEU A 135 23.43 -25.47 -2.54
CA LEU A 135 22.13 -26.07 -2.27
C LEU A 135 21.15 -25.64 -3.36
N VAL A 136 20.51 -26.60 -4.01
CA VAL A 136 19.46 -26.33 -5.01
C VAL A 136 18.11 -26.60 -4.38
N PRO A 137 17.31 -25.56 -4.05
CA PRO A 137 16.00 -25.78 -3.46
C PRO A 137 15.04 -26.38 -4.48
N GLY A 138 14.42 -27.51 -4.15
CA GLY A 138 13.38 -28.14 -4.96
C GLY A 138 12.05 -28.25 -4.19
N ALA A 139 11.01 -28.77 -4.85
CA ALA A 139 9.70 -28.99 -4.23
C ALA A 139 9.67 -30.11 -3.15
N GLY A 140 10.79 -30.79 -2.92
CA GLY A 140 10.91 -31.89 -1.95
C GLY A 140 11.76 -31.54 -0.72
N PRO A 141 11.78 -32.43 0.29
CA PRO A 141 12.62 -32.26 1.48
C PRO A 141 14.09 -32.21 1.07
N LEU A 142 14.84 -31.24 1.61
CA LEU A 142 16.27 -31.09 1.39
C LEU A 142 17.00 -31.92 2.46
N PRO A 143 17.67 -33.03 2.11
CA PRO A 143 18.41 -33.82 3.08
C PRO A 143 19.70 -33.12 3.50
N VAL A 144 20.07 -33.29 4.76
CA VAL A 144 21.39 -32.89 5.28
C VAL A 144 22.39 -33.97 4.88
N THR A 145 23.38 -33.62 4.05
CA THR A 145 24.39 -34.54 3.54
C THR A 145 25.79 -33.99 3.77
N LEU A 146 26.83 -34.78 3.48
CA LEU A 146 28.21 -34.29 3.56
C LEU A 146 28.47 -33.17 2.52
N GLU A 147 27.83 -33.25 1.35
CA GLU A 147 27.94 -32.22 0.31
C GLU A 147 27.03 -31.02 0.61
N ASN A 148 25.92 -31.22 1.33
CA ASN A 148 25.04 -30.15 1.81
C ASN A 148 24.90 -30.19 3.34
N PRO A 149 25.97 -29.80 4.08
CA PRO A 149 25.97 -29.79 5.55
C PRO A 149 24.98 -28.77 6.13
N PRO A 150 24.57 -28.92 7.39
CA PRO A 150 23.65 -27.98 8.01
C PRO A 150 24.32 -26.62 8.21
N GLY A 151 23.62 -25.54 7.91
CA GLY A 151 24.22 -24.21 7.86
C GLY A 151 23.36 -23.15 7.17
N LEU A 152 23.98 -22.03 6.84
CA LEU A 152 23.41 -20.91 6.11
C LEU A 152 23.91 -20.93 4.65
N TYR A 153 22.98 -20.89 3.70
CA TYR A 153 23.23 -20.89 2.26
C TYR A 153 22.67 -19.63 1.61
N GLY A 154 23.42 -18.98 0.71
CA GLY A 154 23.00 -17.76 0.02
C GLY A 154 24.12 -16.73 -0.03
N SER A 155 23.76 -15.47 0.20
CA SER A 155 24.67 -14.33 0.21
C SER A 155 24.60 -13.58 1.54
N GLU A 156 25.47 -12.59 1.72
CA GLU A 156 25.43 -11.68 2.88
C GLU A 156 24.11 -10.90 3.00
N THR A 157 23.41 -10.71 1.88
CA THR A 157 22.13 -10.00 1.81
C THR A 157 20.91 -10.89 2.07
N GLY A 158 21.08 -12.22 2.06
CA GLY A 158 19.98 -13.17 2.27
C GLY A 158 20.47 -14.61 2.38
N VAL A 159 20.12 -15.26 3.49
CA VAL A 159 20.51 -16.63 3.81
C VAL A 159 19.31 -17.53 4.03
N PHE A 160 19.42 -18.75 3.50
CA PHE A 160 18.56 -19.89 3.75
C PHE A 160 19.18 -20.75 4.86
N ALA A 161 18.40 -21.03 5.91
CA ALA A 161 18.83 -21.91 7.00
C ALA A 161 18.51 -23.37 6.66
N HIS A 162 19.56 -24.15 6.37
CA HIS A 162 19.50 -25.60 6.23
C HIS A 162 19.71 -26.25 7.59
N ASN A 163 18.62 -26.58 8.27
CA ASN A 163 18.66 -27.05 9.65
C ASN A 163 19.04 -28.53 9.73
N LEU A 164 19.83 -28.91 10.74
CA LEU A 164 20.17 -30.30 11.03
C LEU A 164 18.94 -31.14 11.42
N LEU A 165 18.00 -30.51 12.14
CA LEU A 165 16.80 -31.15 12.65
C LEU A 165 15.56 -30.57 11.95
N GLU A 166 14.59 -31.44 11.71
CA GLU A 166 13.27 -31.05 11.22
C GLU A 166 12.42 -30.43 12.34
N ALA A 167 11.40 -29.65 11.98
CA ALA A 167 10.47 -29.05 12.95
C ALA A 167 9.70 -30.08 13.80
N SER A 168 9.56 -31.31 13.30
CA SER A 168 8.93 -32.46 13.96
C SER A 168 9.90 -33.24 14.87
N SER A 169 11.19 -32.89 14.89
CA SER A 169 12.20 -33.62 15.66
C SER A 169 11.98 -33.44 17.15
N THR A 170 12.00 -34.56 17.89
CA THR A 170 11.88 -34.56 19.35
C THR A 170 13.15 -35.08 19.99
N PHE A 171 13.63 -34.41 21.03
CA PHE A 171 14.77 -34.88 21.81
C PHE A 171 14.30 -35.94 22.80
N ALA A 172 14.69 -37.18 22.59
CA ALA A 172 14.49 -38.23 23.57
C ALA A 172 15.49 -38.07 24.73
N PRO A 173 15.06 -38.22 26.00
CA PRO A 173 15.98 -38.25 27.13
C PRO A 173 17.06 -39.32 26.95
N LEU A 174 18.29 -39.00 27.35
CA LEU A 174 19.38 -39.98 27.31
C LEU A 174 19.05 -41.14 28.27
N ALA A 175 18.80 -42.33 27.72
CA ALA A 175 18.59 -43.52 28.53
C ALA A 175 19.88 -43.88 29.26
N ARG A 176 19.84 -43.99 30.59
CA ARG A 176 21.02 -44.42 31.35
C ARG A 176 21.39 -45.85 30.95
N PRO A 177 22.65 -46.11 30.56
CA PRO A 177 23.07 -47.47 30.23
C PRO A 177 22.95 -48.35 31.47
N GLN A 178 22.34 -49.53 31.31
CA GLN A 178 22.26 -50.56 32.35
C GLN A 178 23.59 -51.29 32.43
N VAL A 179 24.59 -50.66 33.04
CA VAL A 179 25.90 -51.25 33.31
C VAL A 179 26.04 -51.53 34.81
N SER A 180 26.79 -52.57 35.16
CA SER A 180 27.09 -52.93 36.56
C SER A 180 28.09 -51.97 37.22
N LEU A 181 28.53 -50.93 36.51
CA LEU A 181 29.44 -49.91 37.00
C LEU A 181 28.64 -48.71 37.54
N PRO A 182 29.11 -48.05 38.61
CA PRO A 182 28.48 -46.83 39.11
C PRO A 182 28.54 -45.72 38.06
N VAL A 183 27.36 -45.23 37.65
CA VAL A 183 27.21 -44.10 36.72
C VAL A 183 26.90 -42.84 37.51
N THR A 184 27.77 -41.85 37.46
CA THR A 184 27.55 -40.51 38.04
C THR A 184 27.10 -39.54 36.94
N ALA A 185 25.99 -38.85 37.19
CA ALA A 185 25.54 -37.76 36.31
C ALA A 185 26.27 -36.48 36.73
N ILE A 186 26.97 -35.85 35.78
CA ILE A 186 27.61 -34.55 35.97
C ILE A 186 26.85 -33.54 35.10
N PRO A 187 26.24 -32.49 35.68
CA PRO A 187 25.57 -31.45 34.90
C PRO A 187 26.59 -30.65 34.08
N TYR A 188 26.25 -30.34 32.83
CA TYR A 188 27.07 -29.52 31.93
C TYR A 188 26.73 -28.03 32.17
N ALA A 189 27.56 -27.38 32.98
CA ALA A 189 27.67 -25.91 33.16
C ALA A 189 26.56 -25.13 33.91
N PHE A 190 27.03 -23.99 34.43
CA PHE A 190 26.47 -23.04 35.40
C PHE A 190 25.35 -22.12 34.86
N ASP A 191 24.59 -21.54 35.80
CA ASP A 191 23.56 -20.49 35.68
C ASP A 191 22.20 -20.88 35.09
N GLU A 192 21.49 -21.80 35.76
CA GLU A 192 20.01 -21.77 35.70
C GLU A 192 19.50 -20.59 36.53
N SER A 193 19.03 -19.55 35.85
CA SER A 193 18.26 -18.48 36.50
C SER A 193 16.85 -19.00 36.79
N GLU A 194 16.57 -19.33 38.05
CA GLU A 194 15.22 -19.70 38.45
C GLU A 194 14.28 -18.47 38.40
N ASN A 195 13.15 -18.62 37.73
CA ASN A 195 12.16 -17.56 37.61
C ASN A 195 11.36 -17.40 38.92
N LEU A 196 11.89 -16.57 39.82
CA LEU A 196 11.26 -16.28 41.12
C LEU A 196 10.11 -15.26 41.04
N LYS A 197 9.78 -14.72 39.85
CA LYS A 197 8.72 -13.71 39.71
C LYS A 197 7.36 -14.24 40.16
N GLY A 198 6.98 -15.46 39.75
CA GLY A 198 5.73 -16.10 40.15
C GLY A 198 5.62 -16.29 41.67
N PRO A 199 6.60 -16.98 42.31
CA PRO A 199 6.66 -17.13 43.76
C PRO A 199 6.60 -15.81 44.52
N LEU A 200 7.37 -14.79 44.08
CA LEU A 200 7.41 -13.49 44.74
C LEU A 200 6.08 -12.73 44.61
N VAL A 201 5.42 -12.78 43.45
CA VAL A 201 4.08 -12.19 43.26
C VAL A 201 3.04 -12.90 44.12
N ALA A 202 3.10 -14.23 44.24
CA ALA A 202 2.22 -14.99 45.12
C ALA A 202 2.41 -14.61 46.59
N VAL A 203 3.66 -14.47 47.05
CA VAL A 203 3.98 -13.99 48.40
C VAL A 203 3.49 -12.56 48.61
N ALA A 204 3.67 -11.66 47.63
CA ALA A 204 3.20 -10.28 47.73
C ALA A 204 1.66 -10.20 47.83
N LEU A 205 0.93 -10.99 47.04
CA LEU A 205 -0.53 -11.09 47.12
C LEU A 205 -1.00 -11.65 48.47
N LEU A 206 -0.30 -12.66 49.01
CA LEU A 206 -0.60 -13.23 50.32
C LEU A 206 -0.38 -12.19 51.43
N LEU A 207 0.70 -11.42 51.37
CA LEU A 207 0.97 -10.33 52.31
C LEU A 207 -0.10 -9.24 52.21
N MET A 208 -0.52 -8.86 51.01
CA MET A 208 -1.61 -7.90 50.81
C MET A 208 -2.92 -8.41 51.40
N ALA A 209 -3.27 -9.69 51.19
CA ALA A 209 -4.45 -10.29 51.80
C ALA A 209 -4.37 -10.28 53.34
N LEU A 210 -3.22 -10.61 53.91
CA LEU A 210 -3.00 -10.56 55.36
C LEU A 210 -3.09 -9.14 55.92
N ASP A 211 -2.57 -8.15 55.20
CA ASP A 211 -2.67 -6.73 55.59
C ASP A 211 -4.12 -6.26 55.58
N THR A 212 -4.90 -6.61 54.55
CA THR A 212 -6.35 -6.30 54.52
C THR A 212 -7.10 -6.96 55.69
N LEU A 213 -6.77 -8.20 56.03
CA LEU A 213 -7.32 -8.91 57.20
C LEU A 213 -6.95 -8.19 58.51
N ALA A 214 -5.71 -7.71 58.64
CA ALA A 214 -5.26 -6.97 59.80
C ALA A 214 -5.99 -5.61 59.93
N VAL A 215 -6.16 -4.88 58.82
CA VAL A 215 -6.94 -3.63 58.77
C VAL A 215 -8.41 -3.89 59.13
N PHE A 216 -9.01 -4.97 58.64
CA PHE A 216 -10.38 -5.35 59.04
C PHE A 216 -10.49 -5.70 60.53
N TRP A 217 -9.47 -6.34 61.09
CA TRP A 217 -9.43 -6.66 62.52
C TRP A 217 -9.29 -5.40 63.38
N MET A 218 -8.36 -4.49 63.02
CA MET A 218 -8.19 -3.19 63.69
C MET A 218 -9.40 -2.28 63.52
N GLY A 219 -10.09 -2.33 62.38
CA GLY A 219 -11.33 -1.61 62.10
C GLY A 219 -12.55 -2.09 62.91
N GLY A 220 -12.37 -3.05 63.82
CA GLY A 220 -13.41 -3.46 64.77
C GLY A 220 -14.52 -4.32 64.18
N LEU A 221 -14.35 -4.87 62.96
CA LEU A 221 -15.36 -5.70 62.32
C LEU A 221 -15.63 -7.03 63.06
N LEU A 222 -14.68 -7.52 63.86
CA LEU A 222 -14.86 -8.69 64.73
C LEU A 222 -15.38 -8.38 66.14
N ALA A 223 -15.44 -7.10 66.56
CA ALA A 223 -15.90 -6.72 67.91
C ALA A 223 -17.39 -6.36 67.97
N ARG A 224 -18.12 -6.39 66.85
CA ARG A 224 -19.57 -6.14 66.83
C ARG A 224 -20.34 -7.44 66.67
N ARG A 225 -20.90 -7.90 67.81
CA ARG A 225 -21.96 -8.92 67.90
C ARG A 225 -23.09 -8.60 66.90
N PRO A 226 -23.65 -9.58 66.17
CA PRO A 226 -24.48 -9.31 65.01
C PRO A 226 -25.87 -8.85 65.44
N ARG A 227 -26.28 -7.66 65.00
CA ARG A 227 -27.70 -7.32 64.84
C ARG A 227 -27.93 -6.95 63.39
N ARG A 228 -28.46 -7.94 62.66
CA ARG A 228 -29.15 -7.85 61.36
C ARG A 228 -28.45 -7.01 60.28
N ALA A 229 -27.60 -7.65 59.49
CA ALA A 229 -27.39 -7.35 58.07
C ALA A 229 -26.60 -8.49 57.39
N ALA A 230 -27.10 -9.73 57.49
CA ALA A 230 -26.49 -10.88 56.83
C ALA A 230 -27.07 -11.02 55.40
N VAL A 231 -26.70 -10.13 54.48
CA VAL A 231 -26.92 -10.34 53.03
C VAL A 231 -25.82 -9.70 52.15
N ALA A 232 -25.07 -8.69 52.62
CA ALA A 232 -24.23 -7.89 51.71
C ALA A 232 -22.80 -8.43 51.46
N THR A 233 -22.22 -9.26 52.33
CA THR A 233 -20.79 -9.61 52.26
C THR A 233 -20.46 -10.93 51.56
N THR A 234 -21.41 -11.85 51.40
CA THR A 234 -21.23 -13.08 50.59
C THR A 234 -21.41 -12.84 49.09
N ALA A 235 -22.08 -11.76 48.68
CA ALA A 235 -22.26 -11.41 47.27
C ALA A 235 -20.97 -10.83 46.63
N ALA A 236 -20.15 -10.10 47.40
CA ALA A 236 -18.94 -9.47 46.86
C ALA A 236 -17.83 -10.48 46.52
N VAL A 237 -17.71 -11.57 47.30
CA VAL A 237 -16.68 -12.60 47.06
C VAL A 237 -17.06 -13.53 45.88
N LEU A 238 -18.35 -13.79 45.68
CA LEU A 238 -18.83 -14.60 44.54
C LEU A 238 -18.83 -13.84 43.21
N VAL A 239 -18.98 -12.51 43.21
CA VAL A 239 -18.87 -11.69 41.99
C VAL A 239 -17.43 -11.60 41.49
N VAL A 240 -16.44 -11.53 42.40
CA VAL A 240 -15.02 -11.50 42.02
C VAL A 240 -14.53 -12.87 41.52
N LEU A 241 -15.02 -13.97 42.09
CA LEU A 241 -14.70 -15.32 41.61
C LEU A 241 -15.48 -15.72 40.35
N GLY A 242 -16.69 -15.20 40.13
CA GLY A 242 -17.48 -15.43 38.92
C GLY A 242 -16.98 -14.67 37.69
N GLY A 243 -16.37 -13.50 37.87
CA GLY A 243 -15.83 -12.68 36.77
C GLY A 243 -14.54 -13.22 36.12
N LEU A 244 -13.86 -14.18 36.74
CA LEU A 244 -12.60 -14.74 36.23
C LEU A 244 -12.77 -15.97 35.32
N PHE A 245 -13.97 -16.57 35.26
CA PHE A 245 -14.18 -17.85 34.54
C PHE A 245 -15.32 -17.85 33.51
N GLY A 246 -16.14 -16.79 33.43
CA GLY A 246 -17.23 -16.70 32.47
C GLY A 246 -17.09 -15.47 31.61
N HIS A 247 -16.42 -15.58 30.47
CA HIS A 247 -16.68 -14.91 29.19
C HIS A 247 -15.48 -15.06 28.26
N ALA A 248 -15.48 -16.13 27.47
CA ALA A 248 -14.69 -16.24 26.25
C ALA A 248 -15.59 -16.80 25.14
N ASP A 249 -16.75 -16.16 24.92
CA ASP A 249 -17.39 -16.23 23.62
C ASP A 249 -16.75 -15.14 22.76
N LEU A 250 -16.01 -15.58 21.75
CA LEU A 250 -15.59 -14.75 20.63
C LEU A 250 -16.84 -14.27 19.90
N ALA A 251 -17.39 -13.14 20.34
CA ALA A 251 -18.34 -12.36 19.56
C ALA A 251 -17.62 -11.88 18.30
N ARG A 252 -17.78 -12.64 17.20
CA ARG A 252 -17.53 -12.11 15.86
C ARG A 252 -18.67 -11.15 15.57
N ALA A 253 -18.38 -9.86 15.62
CA ALA A 253 -19.23 -8.85 14.99
C ALA A 253 -19.26 -9.14 13.49
N ASP A 254 -20.44 -9.44 12.97
CA ASP A 254 -20.71 -9.49 11.54
C ASP A 254 -21.04 -8.05 11.11
N ASP A 255 -20.00 -7.30 10.73
CA ASP A 255 -20.07 -5.87 10.37
C ASP A 255 -20.52 -5.63 8.92
N LEU A 256 -21.11 -6.63 8.24
CA LEU A 256 -21.57 -6.51 6.86
C LEU A 256 -22.72 -5.48 6.74
N LYS A 257 -22.45 -4.36 6.08
CA LYS A 257 -23.43 -3.31 5.75
C LYS A 257 -24.02 -3.53 4.35
N PRO A 258 -25.24 -3.01 4.08
CA PRO A 258 -25.78 -2.96 2.73
C PRO A 258 -24.84 -2.17 1.81
N GLY A 259 -24.36 -2.80 0.73
CA GLY A 259 -23.39 -2.21 -0.21
C GLY A 259 -21.98 -2.78 -0.11
N ASP A 260 -21.64 -3.51 0.96
CA ASP A 260 -20.30 -4.08 1.14
C ASP A 260 -19.92 -5.06 0.03
N THR A 261 -20.87 -5.84 -0.49
CA THR A 261 -20.62 -6.76 -1.62
C THR A 261 -20.26 -6.01 -2.91
N GLN A 262 -20.95 -4.90 -3.18
CA GLN A 262 -20.67 -4.06 -4.34
C GLN A 262 -19.32 -3.34 -4.17
N ALA A 263 -19.03 -2.83 -2.98
CA ALA A 263 -17.74 -2.21 -2.66
C ALA A 263 -16.57 -3.22 -2.75
N ILE A 264 -16.76 -4.46 -2.29
CA ILE A 264 -15.78 -5.54 -2.43
C ILE A 264 -15.55 -5.84 -3.92
N ASP A 265 -16.60 -5.96 -4.71
CA ASP A 265 -16.48 -6.16 -6.16
C ASP A 265 -15.76 -4.97 -6.81
N ASP A 266 -16.13 -3.73 -6.45
CA ASP A 266 -15.54 -2.48 -6.95
C ASP A 266 -14.03 -2.37 -6.64
N ILE A 267 -13.60 -2.84 -5.47
CA ILE A 267 -12.19 -2.88 -5.06
C ILE A 267 -11.42 -4.04 -5.71
N SER A 268 -12.07 -5.19 -5.91
CA SER A 268 -11.39 -6.42 -6.36
C SER A 268 -10.88 -6.37 -7.81
N LYS A 269 -11.45 -5.50 -8.65
CA LYS A 269 -11.08 -5.33 -10.06
C LYS A 269 -11.15 -3.87 -10.48
N THR A 270 -10.05 -3.38 -11.04
CA THR A 270 -9.98 -2.06 -11.68
C THR A 270 -11.09 -1.90 -12.71
N ARG A 271 -11.84 -0.81 -12.63
CA ARG A 271 -12.96 -0.49 -13.53
C ARG A 271 -12.99 1.00 -13.83
N ILE A 272 -13.56 1.37 -14.96
CA ILE A 272 -13.75 2.76 -15.36
C ILE A 272 -15.16 3.17 -14.95
N ALA A 273 -15.30 4.31 -14.28
CA ALA A 273 -16.60 4.84 -13.91
C ALA A 273 -17.07 5.90 -14.92
N TYR A 274 -18.39 6.07 -15.04
CA TYR A 274 -19.00 7.22 -15.70
C TYR A 274 -20.07 7.86 -14.81
N VAL A 275 -20.17 9.19 -14.84
CA VAL A 275 -21.19 9.91 -14.08
C VAL A 275 -22.56 9.70 -14.70
N ILE A 276 -23.54 9.30 -13.87
CA ILE A 276 -24.95 9.21 -14.26
C ILE A 276 -25.52 10.64 -14.32
N THR A 277 -25.86 11.08 -15.53
CA THR A 277 -26.35 12.44 -15.77
C THR A 277 -27.84 12.60 -15.53
N GLY A 278 -28.59 11.49 -15.57
CA GLY A 278 -30.05 11.48 -15.55
C GLY A 278 -30.69 11.55 -16.94
N GLU A 279 -29.88 11.75 -17.98
CA GLU A 279 -30.31 11.71 -19.38
C GLU A 279 -30.05 10.31 -19.98
N PRO A 280 -31.09 9.50 -20.26
CA PRO A 280 -30.92 8.09 -20.64
C PRO A 280 -30.07 7.89 -21.89
N GLY A 281 -30.15 8.80 -22.86
CA GLY A 281 -29.34 8.77 -24.08
C GLY A 281 -27.85 8.95 -23.79
N VAL A 282 -27.50 9.94 -22.96
CA VAL A 282 -26.12 10.23 -22.57
C VAL A 282 -25.53 9.08 -21.75
N ASP A 283 -26.30 8.58 -20.78
CA ASP A 283 -25.87 7.51 -19.89
C ASP A 283 -25.71 6.17 -20.64
N SER A 284 -26.59 5.88 -21.62
CA SER A 284 -26.48 4.68 -22.46
C SER A 284 -25.27 4.70 -23.39
N ILE A 285 -24.97 5.85 -24.01
CA ILE A 285 -23.78 6.02 -24.87
C ILE A 285 -22.51 5.96 -24.04
N SER A 286 -22.52 6.55 -22.84
CA SER A 286 -21.37 6.54 -21.93
C SER A 286 -21.04 5.11 -21.47
N ARG A 287 -22.07 4.33 -21.10
CA ARG A 287 -21.92 2.91 -20.78
C ARG A 287 -21.35 2.12 -21.97
N ALA A 288 -22.00 2.19 -23.13
CA ALA A 288 -21.57 1.46 -24.32
C ALA A 288 -20.16 1.88 -24.80
N GLY A 289 -19.83 3.16 -24.66
CA GLY A 289 -18.52 3.73 -24.94
C GLY A 289 -17.43 3.11 -24.07
N LEU A 290 -17.63 3.12 -22.76
CA LEU A 290 -16.67 2.53 -21.84
C LEU A 290 -16.61 1.01 -21.96
N GLU A 291 -17.71 0.32 -22.28
CA GLU A 291 -17.70 -1.12 -22.55
C GLU A 291 -16.86 -1.45 -23.79
N GLY A 292 -16.98 -0.64 -24.85
CA GLY A 292 -16.15 -0.75 -26.05
C GLY A 292 -14.67 -0.50 -25.75
N LEU A 293 -14.36 0.52 -24.94
CA LEU A 293 -13.00 0.79 -24.49
C LEU A 293 -12.44 -0.36 -23.64
N THR A 294 -13.21 -0.90 -22.70
CA THR A 294 -12.81 -2.05 -21.87
C THR A 294 -12.48 -3.27 -22.73
N ARG A 295 -13.30 -3.56 -23.75
CA ARG A 295 -13.04 -4.65 -24.70
C ARG A 295 -11.74 -4.44 -25.45
N PHE A 296 -11.49 -3.22 -25.91
CA PHE A 296 -10.27 -2.87 -26.63
C PHE A 296 -9.02 -2.92 -25.73
N LEU A 297 -9.14 -2.51 -24.47
CA LEU A 297 -8.07 -2.64 -23.47
C LEU A 297 -7.66 -4.11 -23.26
N ILE A 298 -8.64 -5.01 -23.08
CA ILE A 298 -8.40 -6.45 -22.94
C ILE A 298 -7.73 -7.03 -24.20
N GLU A 299 -8.15 -6.58 -25.39
CA GLU A 299 -7.58 -7.07 -26.65
C GLU A 299 -6.14 -6.59 -26.89
N LYS A 300 -5.79 -5.38 -26.43
CA LYS A 300 -4.50 -4.74 -26.77
C LYS A 300 -3.48 -4.72 -25.63
N THR A 301 -3.89 -4.96 -24.40
CA THR A 301 -3.05 -4.83 -23.20
C THR A 301 -3.20 -6.04 -22.28
N ALA A 302 -2.32 -6.16 -21.28
CA ALA A 302 -2.47 -7.16 -20.21
C ALA A 302 -3.45 -6.72 -19.10
N LEU A 303 -4.02 -5.52 -19.20
CA LEU A 303 -5.04 -5.04 -18.26
C LEU A 303 -6.38 -5.71 -18.59
N GLU A 304 -7.01 -6.29 -17.57
CA GLU A 304 -8.35 -6.86 -17.65
C GLU A 304 -9.33 -6.08 -16.76
N PRO A 305 -9.83 -4.90 -17.19
CA PRO A 305 -10.78 -4.13 -16.39
C PRO A 305 -12.11 -4.87 -16.24
N GLY A 306 -12.79 -4.64 -15.12
CA GLY A 306 -14.17 -5.03 -14.94
C GLY A 306 -15.14 -4.23 -15.84
N PRO A 307 -16.44 -4.60 -15.84
CA PRO A 307 -17.48 -3.81 -16.51
C PRO A 307 -17.51 -2.36 -16.01
N PRO A 308 -17.79 -1.36 -16.86
CA PRO A 308 -17.89 0.03 -16.44
C PRO A 308 -18.99 0.25 -15.39
N ALA A 309 -18.75 1.14 -14.43
CA ALA A 309 -19.70 1.46 -13.38
C ALA A 309 -20.34 2.84 -13.61
N GLY A 310 -21.67 2.92 -13.55
CA GLY A 310 -22.35 4.21 -13.47
C GLY A 310 -22.35 4.70 -12.02
N VAL A 311 -21.88 5.92 -11.77
CA VAL A 311 -21.76 6.49 -10.42
C VAL A 311 -22.63 7.73 -10.22
N ASP A 312 -23.28 7.82 -9.07
CA ASP A 312 -23.89 9.03 -8.52
C ASP A 312 -22.87 9.74 -7.61
N ILE A 313 -22.29 10.82 -8.12
CA ILE A 313 -21.24 11.61 -7.45
C ILE A 313 -21.66 12.17 -6.07
N ALA A 314 -22.96 12.23 -5.77
CA ALA A 314 -23.44 12.69 -4.47
C ALA A 314 -23.41 11.59 -3.40
N LYS A 315 -23.50 10.32 -3.81
CA LYS A 315 -23.73 9.18 -2.90
C LYS A 315 -22.59 8.19 -2.90
N ASP A 316 -22.12 7.81 -4.08
CA ASP A 316 -21.26 6.65 -4.28
C ASP A 316 -19.79 6.95 -3.92
N GLU A 317 -19.08 5.91 -3.49
CA GLU A 317 -17.66 6.01 -3.13
C GLU A 317 -16.80 6.12 -4.39
N LEU A 318 -16.18 7.28 -4.59
CA LEU A 318 -15.45 7.60 -5.82
C LEU A 318 -14.01 7.11 -5.81
N SER A 319 -13.43 6.90 -4.62
CA SER A 319 -12.01 6.53 -4.46
C SER A 319 -11.65 5.15 -5.03
N PHE A 320 -12.63 4.32 -5.39
CA PHE A 320 -12.40 3.01 -6.01
C PHE A 320 -12.05 3.08 -7.49
N PHE A 321 -12.24 4.23 -8.14
CA PHE A 321 -12.09 4.37 -9.59
C PHE A 321 -10.84 5.20 -9.90
N PRO A 322 -9.88 4.71 -10.72
CA PRO A 322 -8.75 5.52 -11.15
C PRO A 322 -9.14 6.60 -12.16
N LEU A 323 -10.22 6.36 -12.93
CA LEU A 323 -10.74 7.27 -13.95
C LEU A 323 -12.26 7.33 -13.87
N ILE A 324 -12.78 8.56 -13.78
CA ILE A 324 -14.21 8.88 -13.91
C ILE A 324 -14.41 9.67 -15.21
N TYR A 325 -15.17 9.11 -16.14
CA TYR A 325 -15.65 9.82 -17.33
C TYR A 325 -16.90 10.63 -16.97
N TRP A 326 -16.86 11.94 -17.24
CA TRP A 326 -17.99 12.83 -16.98
C TRP A 326 -18.48 13.48 -18.27
N PRO A 327 -19.55 12.96 -18.89
CA PRO A 327 -20.20 13.62 -20.01
C PRO A 327 -20.93 14.87 -19.51
N ILE A 328 -20.58 16.03 -20.06
CA ILE A 328 -21.22 17.29 -19.72
C ILE A 328 -22.40 17.53 -20.66
N ASP A 329 -23.60 17.58 -20.09
CA ASP A 329 -24.82 17.91 -20.79
C ASP A 329 -25.47 19.16 -20.17
N ALA A 330 -25.91 20.09 -21.01
CA ALA A 330 -26.52 21.34 -20.57
C ALA A 330 -27.91 21.14 -19.94
N SER A 331 -28.59 20.02 -20.26
CA SER A 331 -29.91 19.66 -19.71
C SER A 331 -29.81 18.92 -18.37
N ALA A 332 -28.66 18.33 -18.06
CA ALA A 332 -28.44 17.64 -16.79
C ALA A 332 -28.60 18.61 -15.60
N PRO A 333 -29.10 18.18 -14.43
CA PRO A 333 -29.17 19.02 -13.23
C PRO A 333 -27.78 19.49 -12.78
N MET A 334 -27.69 20.70 -12.22
CA MET A 334 -26.42 21.17 -11.66
C MET A 334 -26.07 20.36 -10.40
N PRO A 335 -24.84 19.82 -10.29
CA PRO A 335 -24.41 19.13 -9.07
C PRO A 335 -24.53 20.03 -7.85
N SER A 336 -24.93 19.45 -6.72
CA SER A 336 -24.92 20.16 -5.43
C SER A 336 -23.49 20.50 -5.01
N GLN A 337 -23.32 21.52 -4.17
CA GLN A 337 -22.00 21.90 -3.65
C GLN A 337 -21.31 20.73 -2.91
N ALA A 338 -22.08 19.89 -2.22
CA ALA A 338 -21.55 18.69 -1.55
C ALA A 338 -21.02 17.66 -2.57
N ALA A 339 -21.71 17.47 -3.71
CA ALA A 339 -21.24 16.58 -4.77
C ALA A 339 -19.98 17.12 -5.45
N ILE A 340 -19.91 18.43 -5.69
CA ILE A 340 -18.72 19.09 -6.24
C ILE A 340 -17.52 18.92 -5.29
N ALA A 341 -17.71 19.10 -3.98
CA ALA A 341 -16.67 18.90 -2.98
C ALA A 341 -16.15 17.44 -2.94
N ARG A 342 -17.00 16.45 -3.21
CA ARG A 342 -16.58 15.04 -3.33
C ARG A 342 -15.69 14.81 -4.55
N ILE A 343 -16.01 15.44 -5.68
CA ILE A 343 -15.18 15.39 -6.89
C ILE A 343 -13.84 16.10 -6.68
N ASP A 344 -13.84 17.26 -6.02
CA ASP A 344 -12.62 17.97 -5.63
C ASP A 344 -11.73 17.09 -4.74
N ALA A 345 -12.30 16.47 -3.72
CA ALA A 345 -11.57 15.55 -2.84
C ALA A 345 -11.02 14.33 -3.58
N TYR A 346 -11.80 13.75 -4.50
CA TYR A 346 -11.36 12.65 -5.37
C TYR A 346 -10.15 13.04 -6.23
N MET A 347 -10.20 14.21 -6.86
CA MET A 347 -9.09 14.74 -7.66
C MET A 347 -7.83 15.00 -6.82
N GLN A 348 -8.00 15.53 -5.60
CA GLN A 348 -6.88 15.77 -4.68
C GLN A 348 -6.26 14.47 -4.13
N GLN A 349 -7.00 13.36 -4.14
CA GLN A 349 -6.53 12.05 -3.67
C GLN A 349 -5.88 11.20 -4.79
N GLY A 350 -5.69 11.77 -5.98
CA GLY A 350 -5.00 11.13 -7.10
C GLY A 350 -5.93 10.44 -8.10
N GLY A 351 -7.25 10.61 -7.95
CA GLY A 351 -8.21 10.22 -8.99
C GLY A 351 -8.24 11.22 -10.13
N THR A 352 -8.55 10.75 -11.34
CA THR A 352 -8.69 11.64 -12.51
C THR A 352 -10.12 11.70 -13.02
N VAL A 353 -10.56 12.90 -13.38
CA VAL A 353 -11.85 13.13 -14.06
C VAL A 353 -11.61 13.57 -15.50
N LEU A 354 -12.23 12.85 -16.44
CA LEU A 354 -12.26 13.18 -17.87
C LEU A 354 -13.60 13.82 -18.21
N PHE A 355 -13.61 15.15 -18.30
CA PHE A 355 -14.76 15.93 -18.71
C PHE A 355 -14.88 15.95 -20.23
N ASP A 356 -16.07 15.66 -20.74
CA ASP A 356 -16.34 15.62 -22.18
C ASP A 356 -17.59 16.43 -22.52
N THR A 357 -17.41 17.56 -23.18
CA THR A 357 -18.53 18.47 -23.55
C THR A 357 -19.25 18.05 -24.83
N ARG A 358 -18.65 17.17 -25.63
CA ARG A 358 -19.28 16.51 -26.80
C ARG A 358 -19.85 17.46 -27.86
N ASP A 359 -19.37 18.70 -27.89
CA ASP A 359 -20.03 19.85 -28.52
C ASP A 359 -19.11 20.59 -29.50
N GLN A 360 -18.07 19.94 -30.01
CA GLN A 360 -17.06 20.57 -30.88
C GLN A 360 -17.66 21.34 -32.08
N PHE A 361 -18.80 20.89 -32.63
CA PHE A 361 -19.50 21.56 -33.74
C PHE A 361 -20.64 22.49 -33.31
N SER A 362 -20.91 22.63 -32.02
CA SER A 362 -22.03 23.42 -31.48
C SER A 362 -21.67 24.87 -31.13
N ASN A 363 -20.48 25.33 -31.55
CA ASN A 363 -20.10 26.73 -31.40
C ASN A 363 -21.13 27.62 -32.12
N GLY A 364 -21.81 28.49 -31.36
CA GLY A 364 -22.77 29.44 -31.89
C GLY A 364 -22.15 30.37 -32.94
N ILE A 365 -23.00 31.11 -33.66
CA ILE A 365 -22.57 32.06 -34.69
C ILE A 365 -21.87 33.25 -34.01
N GLY A 366 -20.57 33.13 -33.76
CA GLY A 366 -19.70 34.16 -33.20
C GLY A 366 -18.37 33.57 -32.71
N ALA A 367 -17.25 34.22 -33.02
CA ALA A 367 -15.88 33.75 -32.73
C ALA A 367 -15.47 33.74 -31.23
N GLY A 368 -16.42 33.51 -30.33
CA GLY A 368 -16.23 33.47 -28.88
C GLY A 368 -17.45 33.05 -28.06
N SER A 369 -18.56 32.61 -28.68
CA SER A 369 -19.70 32.08 -27.94
C SER A 369 -19.41 30.66 -27.47
N ALA A 370 -19.42 30.45 -26.15
CA ALA A 370 -19.40 29.11 -25.59
C ALA A 370 -20.72 28.39 -25.91
N SER A 371 -20.63 27.12 -26.23
CA SER A 371 -21.80 26.23 -26.30
C SER A 371 -22.41 26.05 -24.90
N PRO A 372 -23.70 25.65 -24.81
CA PRO A 372 -24.35 25.40 -23.51
C PRO A 372 -23.62 24.36 -22.64
N ALA A 373 -23.01 23.33 -23.23
CA ALA A 373 -22.25 22.33 -22.48
C ALA A 373 -20.90 22.89 -21.98
N THR A 374 -20.24 23.75 -22.75
CA THR A 374 -19.04 24.48 -22.29
C THR A 374 -19.38 25.46 -21.16
N GLU A 375 -20.49 26.19 -21.23
CA GLU A 375 -20.96 27.04 -20.13
C GLU A 375 -21.23 26.22 -18.88
N ARG A 376 -21.92 25.08 -19.03
CA ARG A 376 -22.17 24.17 -17.91
C ARG A 376 -20.88 23.66 -17.27
N LEU A 377 -19.89 23.29 -18.08
CA LEU A 377 -18.58 22.87 -17.56
C LEU A 377 -17.92 24.01 -16.78
N ARG A 378 -17.96 25.26 -17.29
CA ARG A 378 -17.41 26.42 -16.57
C ARG A 378 -18.07 26.64 -15.21
N ASP A 379 -19.39 26.48 -15.13
CA ASP A 379 -20.12 26.58 -13.86
C ASP A 379 -19.70 25.50 -12.85
N ILE A 380 -19.43 24.28 -13.34
CA ILE A 380 -18.91 23.17 -12.51
C ILE A 380 -17.50 23.49 -12.03
N LEU A 381 -16.61 23.86 -12.96
CA LEU A 381 -15.20 24.16 -12.67
C LEU A 381 -15.02 25.39 -11.77
N ALA A 382 -15.93 26.37 -11.82
CA ALA A 382 -15.89 27.56 -10.95
C ALA A 382 -16.00 27.21 -9.46
N ASN A 383 -16.51 26.02 -9.13
CA ASN A 383 -16.66 25.52 -7.76
C ASN A 383 -15.64 24.42 -7.42
N LEU A 384 -14.69 24.12 -8.31
CA LEU A 384 -13.61 23.16 -8.13
C LEU A 384 -12.27 23.86 -8.01
N ASN A 385 -11.33 23.28 -7.26
CA ASN A 385 -9.96 23.78 -7.23
C ASN A 385 -9.18 23.24 -8.45
N VAL A 386 -9.39 23.87 -9.60
CA VAL A 386 -8.81 23.42 -10.87
C VAL A 386 -7.42 24.04 -11.06
N PRO A 387 -6.37 23.23 -11.31
CA PRO A 387 -5.05 23.78 -11.62
C PRO A 387 -5.06 24.50 -12.97
N PRO A 388 -4.03 25.31 -13.30
CA PRO A 388 -3.90 25.88 -14.64
C PRO A 388 -3.95 24.78 -15.69
N LEU A 389 -4.61 25.02 -16.82
CA LEU A 389 -4.80 24.02 -17.89
C LEU A 389 -4.04 24.42 -19.15
N GLU A 390 -3.51 23.44 -19.86
CA GLU A 390 -2.93 23.60 -21.19
C GLU A 390 -3.37 22.47 -22.14
N PRO A 391 -3.39 22.68 -23.47
CA PRO A 391 -3.52 21.59 -24.43
C PRO A 391 -2.37 20.61 -24.25
N VAL A 392 -2.63 19.30 -24.33
CA VAL A 392 -1.60 18.26 -24.17
C VAL A 392 -0.37 18.58 -25.06
N PRO A 393 0.79 18.87 -24.45
CA PRO A 393 2.02 19.14 -25.20
C PRO A 393 2.45 17.93 -26.03
N SER A 394 3.18 18.16 -27.12
CA SER A 394 3.63 17.07 -28.01
C SER A 394 4.57 16.07 -27.32
N ASP A 395 5.35 16.54 -26.34
CA ASP A 395 6.28 15.75 -25.54
C ASP A 395 5.65 15.12 -24.29
N HIS A 396 4.37 15.42 -24.01
CA HIS A 396 3.65 14.95 -22.83
C HIS A 396 3.58 13.42 -22.77
N VAL A 397 3.59 12.84 -21.56
CA VAL A 397 3.61 11.37 -21.37
C VAL A 397 2.38 10.70 -21.99
N LEU A 398 1.21 11.36 -21.96
CA LEU A 398 -0.02 10.89 -22.61
C LEU A 398 0.16 10.55 -24.10
N THR A 399 1.03 11.25 -24.85
CA THR A 399 1.22 11.00 -26.29
C THR A 399 1.96 9.70 -26.55
N LYS A 400 2.58 9.09 -25.53
CA LYS A 400 3.43 7.90 -25.61
C LYS A 400 3.21 6.88 -24.48
N SER A 401 2.07 6.98 -23.78
CA SER A 401 1.76 6.12 -22.62
C SER A 401 1.58 4.65 -22.99
N PHE A 402 1.01 4.35 -24.17
CA PHE A 402 1.00 3.01 -24.73
C PHE A 402 1.24 3.03 -26.25
N PHE A 403 0.37 3.71 -26.98
CA PHE A 403 0.54 4.07 -28.38
C PHE A 403 1.25 5.42 -28.50
N ILE A 404 1.89 5.65 -29.65
CA ILE A 404 2.38 6.97 -30.04
C ILE A 404 1.23 7.67 -30.77
N LEU A 405 0.69 8.73 -30.16
CA LEU A 405 -0.44 9.51 -30.65
C LEU A 405 -0.14 11.01 -30.50
N PRO A 406 -0.01 11.76 -31.60
CA PRO A 406 0.23 13.20 -31.54
C PRO A 406 -1.03 13.99 -31.13
N GLU A 407 -2.21 13.42 -31.35
CA GLU A 407 -3.51 14.04 -31.10
C GLU A 407 -4.47 13.02 -30.49
N PHE A 408 -5.55 13.50 -29.87
CA PHE A 408 -6.53 12.70 -29.15
C PHE A 408 -7.93 12.90 -29.74
N PRO A 409 -8.20 12.38 -30.97
CA PRO A 409 -9.52 12.49 -31.57
C PRO A 409 -10.52 11.56 -30.88
N GLY A 410 -11.79 11.95 -30.88
CA GLY A 410 -12.93 11.16 -30.47
C GLY A 410 -13.88 10.95 -31.65
N ARG A 411 -15.20 11.10 -31.43
CA ARG A 411 -16.15 11.18 -32.54
C ARG A 411 -15.87 12.40 -33.41
N PHE A 412 -15.28 13.44 -32.82
CA PHE A 412 -14.76 14.64 -33.47
C PHE A 412 -13.24 14.74 -33.32
N SER A 413 -12.59 15.56 -34.13
CA SER A 413 -11.12 15.75 -34.11
C SER A 413 -10.70 17.22 -34.01
N GLY A 414 -11.64 18.14 -33.80
CA GLY A 414 -11.38 19.58 -33.89
C GLY A 414 -11.05 20.29 -32.56
N SER A 415 -11.02 19.59 -31.43
CA SER A 415 -10.65 20.15 -30.13
C SER A 415 -9.42 19.42 -29.56
N PRO A 416 -8.44 20.12 -28.97
CA PRO A 416 -7.36 19.45 -28.26
C PRO A 416 -7.89 18.79 -26.97
N LEU A 417 -7.16 17.78 -26.49
CA LEU A 417 -7.30 17.32 -25.10
C LEU A 417 -6.56 18.32 -24.21
N TRP A 418 -7.22 18.81 -23.17
CA TRP A 418 -6.62 19.68 -22.16
C TRP A 418 -6.26 18.88 -20.93
N VAL A 419 -5.14 19.23 -20.32
CA VAL A 419 -4.61 18.65 -19.07
C VAL A 419 -4.13 19.76 -18.15
N GLU A 420 -3.81 19.40 -16.91
CA GLU A 420 -3.04 20.27 -16.03
C GLU A 420 -1.74 20.76 -16.70
N ALA A 421 -1.50 22.05 -16.60
CA ALA A 421 -0.32 22.70 -17.16
C ALA A 421 0.94 22.30 -16.40
N SER A 422 1.98 21.92 -17.15
CA SER A 422 3.31 21.68 -16.62
C SER A 422 3.97 23.02 -16.28
N LEU A 423 3.83 23.46 -15.04
CA LEU A 423 4.61 24.57 -14.50
C LEU A 423 6.10 24.17 -14.54
N ASP A 424 6.88 24.85 -15.40
CA ASP A 424 8.32 24.72 -15.65
C ASP A 424 8.82 23.46 -16.40
N ALA A 425 8.72 23.50 -17.73
CA ALA A 425 9.60 22.70 -18.60
C ALA A 425 11.04 23.26 -18.69
N SER A 426 11.31 24.46 -18.17
CA SER A 426 12.58 25.19 -18.31
C SER A 426 13.38 25.41 -17.03
N ASN A 427 12.84 25.13 -15.83
CA ASN A 427 13.56 25.25 -14.56
C ASN A 427 13.52 23.94 -13.77
N THR A 428 14.63 23.20 -13.81
CA THR A 428 14.83 21.94 -13.08
C THR A 428 14.96 22.10 -11.56
N GLU A 429 15.09 23.32 -11.03
CA GLU A 429 15.34 23.57 -9.60
C GLU A 429 14.06 23.83 -8.77
N ASN A 430 12.92 24.13 -9.39
CA ASN A 430 11.68 24.50 -8.69
C ASN A 430 10.46 23.67 -9.16
N ARG A 431 10.54 22.34 -9.12
CA ARG A 431 9.36 21.51 -9.34
C ARG A 431 8.44 21.61 -8.10
N PRO A 432 7.21 22.15 -8.19
CA PRO A 432 6.25 22.01 -7.11
C PRO A 432 5.96 20.51 -6.92
N VAL A 433 5.90 20.07 -5.67
CA VAL A 433 5.52 18.70 -5.32
C VAL A 433 4.09 18.45 -5.82
N ARG A 434 3.95 17.55 -6.80
CA ARG A 434 2.67 17.20 -7.42
C ARG A 434 1.90 16.26 -6.50
N THR A 435 0.57 16.34 -6.51
CA THR A 435 -0.30 15.34 -5.87
C THR A 435 -0.63 14.29 -6.94
N GLY A 436 -0.35 13.00 -6.69
CA GLY A 436 -0.58 11.91 -7.65
C GLY A 436 0.49 11.77 -8.74
N ASP A 437 1.61 11.10 -8.46
CA ASP A 437 2.68 10.58 -9.36
C ASP A 437 2.92 11.28 -10.74
N GLY A 438 2.72 12.60 -10.85
CA GLY A 438 2.74 13.33 -12.13
C GLY A 438 1.60 13.00 -13.10
N VAL A 439 0.50 12.45 -12.61
CA VAL A 439 -0.74 12.20 -13.34
C VAL A 439 -1.65 13.43 -13.26
N SER A 440 -2.22 13.84 -14.39
CA SER A 440 -3.13 14.97 -14.41
C SER A 440 -4.48 14.59 -13.76
N PRO A 441 -4.93 15.29 -12.70
CA PRO A 441 -6.19 14.98 -12.00
C PRO A 441 -7.42 15.38 -12.83
N ILE A 442 -7.23 16.15 -13.90
CA ILE A 442 -8.29 16.66 -14.75
C ILE A 442 -7.90 16.55 -16.22
N MET A 443 -8.83 16.06 -17.03
CA MET A 443 -8.74 16.09 -18.49
C MET A 443 -10.03 16.68 -19.07
N ILE A 444 -9.93 17.50 -20.10
CA ILE A 444 -11.09 18.11 -20.75
C ILE A 444 -11.02 17.92 -22.26
N THR A 445 -12.09 17.42 -22.86
CA THR A 445 -12.23 17.32 -24.31
C THR A 445 -13.61 17.78 -24.77
N ALA A 446 -13.72 18.15 -26.05
CA ALA A 446 -14.99 18.34 -26.73
C ALA A 446 -15.24 17.28 -27.82
N ASN A 447 -14.35 16.28 -27.91
CA ASN A 447 -14.31 15.37 -29.05
C ASN A 447 -15.30 14.20 -28.97
N ASP A 448 -16.10 14.07 -27.89
CA ASP A 448 -17.06 12.97 -27.71
C ASP A 448 -16.39 11.60 -27.79
N PHE A 449 -15.55 11.30 -26.78
CA PHE A 449 -14.81 10.05 -26.70
C PHE A 449 -15.74 8.85 -26.55
N ALA A 450 -16.71 8.90 -25.63
CA ALA A 450 -17.66 7.82 -25.43
C ALA A 450 -18.42 7.50 -26.73
N GLY A 451 -18.81 8.52 -27.51
CA GLY A 451 -19.45 8.32 -28.81
C GLY A 451 -18.56 7.60 -29.84
N ALA A 452 -17.24 7.82 -29.82
CA ALA A 452 -16.31 7.07 -30.67
C ALA A 452 -16.05 5.64 -30.20
N TRP A 453 -16.07 5.41 -28.88
CA TRP A 453 -15.83 4.09 -28.30
C TRP A 453 -17.08 3.20 -28.30
N ALA A 454 -18.27 3.79 -28.43
CA ALA A 454 -19.54 3.09 -28.29
C ALA A 454 -19.73 2.05 -29.40
N VAL A 455 -19.88 0.80 -28.98
CA VAL A 455 -20.16 -0.35 -29.83
C VAL A 455 -21.40 -1.09 -29.33
N ASP A 456 -22.10 -1.75 -30.23
CA ASP A 456 -23.26 -2.58 -29.89
C ASP A 456 -22.85 -4.01 -29.45
N GLY A 457 -23.85 -4.87 -29.25
CA GLY A 457 -23.63 -6.28 -28.89
C GLY A 457 -22.88 -7.11 -29.93
N ASN A 458 -22.91 -6.70 -31.21
CA ASN A 458 -22.17 -7.34 -32.29
C ASN A 458 -20.75 -6.78 -32.44
N GLY A 459 -20.43 -5.68 -31.74
CA GLY A 459 -19.17 -4.96 -31.85
C GLY A 459 -19.17 -3.89 -32.93
N ASP A 460 -20.32 -3.59 -33.53
CA ASP A 460 -20.44 -2.55 -34.54
C ASP A 460 -20.53 -1.16 -33.89
N PRO A 461 -19.91 -0.12 -34.46
CA PRO A 461 -19.99 1.24 -33.90
C PRO A 461 -21.42 1.79 -33.85
N MET A 462 -21.82 2.34 -32.70
CA MET A 462 -23.17 2.89 -32.52
C MET A 462 -23.37 4.27 -33.16
N LEU A 463 -22.29 5.06 -33.25
CA LEU A 463 -22.32 6.45 -33.73
C LEU A 463 -21.22 6.65 -34.77
N PRO A 464 -21.46 7.35 -35.90
CA PRO A 464 -20.41 7.65 -36.88
C PRO A 464 -19.44 8.71 -36.35
N THR A 465 -18.17 8.63 -36.75
CA THR A 465 -17.22 9.74 -36.60
C THR A 465 -17.61 10.88 -37.54
N VAL A 466 -17.22 12.12 -37.20
CA VAL A 466 -17.48 13.31 -38.02
C VAL A 466 -16.15 14.04 -38.25
N PRO A 467 -15.68 14.10 -39.51
CA PRO A 467 -16.21 13.37 -40.68
C PRO A 467 -16.10 11.85 -40.52
N PRO A 468 -16.84 11.04 -41.31
CA PRO A 468 -16.72 9.59 -41.28
C PRO A 468 -15.31 9.13 -41.66
N ASP A 469 -14.57 8.70 -40.65
CA ASP A 469 -13.22 8.15 -40.79
C ASP A 469 -13.06 6.95 -39.83
N PRO A 470 -12.88 5.73 -40.36
CA PRO A 470 -12.57 4.55 -39.56
C PRO A 470 -11.27 4.69 -38.76
N MET A 471 -10.28 5.42 -39.28
CA MET A 471 -8.98 5.56 -38.62
C MET A 471 -9.02 6.53 -37.44
N GLN A 472 -9.80 7.60 -37.54
CA GLN A 472 -10.14 8.46 -36.40
C GLN A 472 -10.70 7.64 -35.23
N ARG A 473 -11.58 6.67 -35.49
CA ARG A 473 -12.13 5.80 -34.42
C ARG A 473 -11.06 4.93 -33.79
N VAL A 474 -10.16 4.35 -34.58
CA VAL A 474 -9.03 3.59 -34.06
C VAL A 474 -8.16 4.47 -33.17
N TYR A 475 -7.87 5.71 -33.59
CA TYR A 475 -7.13 6.67 -32.78
C TYR A 475 -7.87 7.09 -31.51
N ALA A 476 -9.20 7.21 -31.55
CA ALA A 476 -10.00 7.41 -30.35
C ALA A 476 -9.84 6.26 -29.36
N LEU A 477 -9.95 5.00 -29.81
CA LEU A 477 -9.74 3.84 -28.94
C LEU A 477 -8.32 3.82 -28.36
N ARG A 478 -7.30 4.12 -29.18
CA ARG A 478 -5.91 4.23 -28.73
C ARG A 478 -5.72 5.38 -27.73
N ALA A 479 -6.43 6.49 -27.88
CA ALA A 479 -6.42 7.60 -26.93
C ALA A 479 -6.96 7.14 -25.58
N GLY A 480 -8.07 6.40 -25.55
CA GLY A 480 -8.59 5.79 -24.32
C GLY A 480 -7.60 4.84 -23.65
N VAL A 481 -6.89 4.01 -24.44
CA VAL A 481 -5.81 3.16 -23.90
C VAL A 481 -4.67 3.99 -23.33
N ASN A 482 -4.22 5.04 -24.02
CA ASN A 482 -3.17 5.92 -23.50
C ASN A 482 -3.58 6.60 -22.19
N ILE A 483 -4.82 7.09 -22.10
CA ILE A 483 -5.37 7.69 -20.88
C ILE A 483 -5.34 6.67 -19.74
N MET A 484 -5.87 5.47 -19.95
CA MET A 484 -5.89 4.43 -18.90
C MET A 484 -4.49 4.00 -18.48
N MET A 485 -3.57 3.80 -19.42
CA MET A 485 -2.20 3.44 -19.08
C MET A 485 -1.48 4.57 -18.36
N TYR A 486 -1.69 5.83 -18.75
CA TYR A 486 -1.17 7.00 -18.04
C TYR A 486 -1.69 7.06 -16.60
N MET A 487 -2.98 6.77 -16.37
CA MET A 487 -3.55 6.73 -15.01
C MET A 487 -2.92 5.66 -14.14
N LEU A 488 -2.72 4.47 -14.70
CA LEU A 488 -2.28 3.30 -13.93
C LEU A 488 -0.75 3.22 -13.74
N THR A 489 0.02 3.89 -14.59
CA THR A 489 1.50 3.78 -14.60
C THR A 489 2.22 5.09 -14.32
N GLY A 490 1.47 6.17 -14.09
CA GLY A 490 2.02 7.44 -13.68
C GLY A 490 2.93 8.07 -14.73
N ASN A 491 3.99 8.70 -14.26
CA ASN A 491 4.99 9.37 -15.08
C ASN A 491 6.18 8.48 -15.47
N TYR A 492 6.15 7.15 -15.27
CA TYR A 492 7.30 6.25 -15.49
C TYR A 492 7.98 6.39 -16.88
N LYS A 493 7.24 6.80 -17.93
CA LYS A 493 7.83 7.06 -19.27
C LYS A 493 8.43 8.46 -19.45
N SER A 494 8.33 9.31 -18.45
CA SER A 494 9.07 10.57 -18.36
C SER A 494 10.49 10.38 -17.83
N ASP A 495 10.77 9.23 -17.19
CA ASP A 495 12.13 8.88 -16.78
C ASP A 495 13.02 8.70 -18.01
N GLN A 496 14.08 9.52 -18.07
CA GLN A 496 14.97 9.70 -19.22
C GLN A 496 15.70 8.43 -19.69
N VAL A 497 15.59 7.31 -18.95
CA VAL A 497 16.22 6.03 -19.29
C VAL A 497 15.73 5.50 -20.64
N HIS A 498 14.49 5.79 -21.04
CA HIS A 498 13.91 5.27 -22.30
C HIS A 498 13.96 6.25 -23.48
N VAL A 499 14.35 7.51 -23.26
CA VAL A 499 14.37 8.55 -24.31
C VAL A 499 15.28 8.19 -25.49
N PRO A 500 16.51 7.64 -25.30
CA PRO A 500 17.36 7.26 -26.43
C PRO A 500 16.71 6.21 -27.35
N VAL A 501 16.05 5.20 -26.77
CA VAL A 501 15.39 4.12 -27.52
C VAL A 501 14.13 4.60 -28.24
N LEU A 502 13.43 5.60 -27.69
CA LEU A 502 12.27 6.21 -28.33
C LEU A 502 12.66 7.10 -29.52
N LEU A 503 13.79 7.82 -29.43
CA LEU A 503 14.34 8.62 -30.53
C LEU A 503 14.82 7.71 -31.69
N GLU A 504 15.47 6.60 -31.36
CA GLU A 504 15.93 5.60 -32.35
C GLU A 504 14.78 5.00 -33.17
N ARG A 505 13.60 4.84 -32.55
CA ARG A 505 12.37 4.36 -33.22
C ARG A 505 11.63 5.43 -34.02
N LEU A 506 11.84 6.71 -33.70
CA LEU A 506 11.26 7.84 -34.42
C LEU A 506 12.16 8.34 -35.56
N GLY A 507 13.32 7.70 -35.77
CA GLY A 507 14.21 7.98 -36.91
C GLY A 507 15.04 9.25 -36.75
N GLN A 508 15.40 9.62 -35.52
CA GLN A 508 16.44 10.62 -35.24
C GLN A 508 17.68 9.97 -34.63
#